data_AF-H2ZCH3-F1
#
_entry.id   AF-H2ZCH3-F1
#
_cell.length_a   1.000
_cell.length_b   1.000
_cell.length_c   1.000
_cell.angle_alpha   90.00
_cell.angle_beta   90.00
_cell.angle_gamma   90.00
#
_symmetry.space_group_name_H-M   'P 1'
#
loop_
_entity.id
_entity.type
_entity.pdbx_description
1 polymer ?
#
loop_
_entity_poly.entity_id
_entity_poly.type
_entity_poly.pdbx_seq_one_letter_code
_entity_poly.pdbx_strand_id
1 'polypeptide(L)'
;MEVFALELEFEPIYFAPKSLCANGNSVWKERTDDIKLNQHVIFVTAFSCDLTFAENIWRNSKLKSLLESFSSKGRTIITTVSFNVDDSGEQISYEEGFALMSNSREDVEKIKQRLLTWKLKPDKEYDIYLFELYLEENKFFKLSFNSNKSKAIEVVQLQQPHCHPAYASRDTNSVYHNITRVNAVLDAFQNFDEVKELRKICDSYILEQEFTTPIHPVVVIEGLDGTGKTTLTESVAQKTNATMLKSPPECIMHLRKMFDSHCQLLRRAYYALGN
;
A
#
# COMPACT_ATOMS: atom_id res chain seq x y z
N MET A 1 12.68 -12.98 8.85
CA MET A 1 13.63 -12.16 8.05
C MET A 1 12.87 -11.13 7.25
N GLU A 2 13.48 -10.02 6.82
CA GLU A 2 12.76 -8.96 6.10
C GLU A 2 13.02 -9.04 4.58
N VAL A 3 11.98 -8.92 3.79
CA VAL A 3 12.03 -8.74 2.32
C VAL A 3 11.45 -7.36 2.02
N PHE A 4 12.01 -6.65 1.05
CA PHE A 4 11.51 -5.35 0.64
C PHE A 4 11.58 -5.19 -0.88
N ALA A 5 10.69 -4.37 -1.45
CA ALA A 5 10.60 -4.14 -2.88
C ALA A 5 10.52 -2.64 -3.22
N LEU A 6 11.13 -2.30 -4.35
CA LEU A 6 10.97 -1.03 -5.04
C LEU A 6 9.87 -1.18 -6.09
N GLU A 7 8.73 -0.50 -5.95
CA GLU A 7 7.61 -0.54 -6.90
C GLU A 7 7.89 0.34 -8.12
N LEU A 8 8.75 -0.13 -9.02
CA LEU A 8 9.03 0.57 -10.28
C LEU A 8 7.87 0.42 -11.27
N GLU A 9 7.81 1.33 -12.25
CA GLU A 9 6.71 1.41 -13.22
C GLU A 9 6.48 0.12 -14.03
N PHE A 10 7.56 -0.60 -14.36
CA PHE A 10 7.48 -1.81 -15.18
C PHE A 10 7.44 -3.09 -14.36
N GLU A 11 8.30 -3.19 -13.35
CA GLU A 11 8.45 -4.40 -12.55
C GLU A 11 9.04 -4.07 -11.17
N PRO A 12 8.46 -4.58 -10.06
CA PRO A 12 9.05 -4.40 -8.75
C PRO A 12 10.39 -5.12 -8.61
N ILE A 13 11.37 -4.48 -7.97
CA ILE A 13 12.65 -5.12 -7.64
C ILE A 13 12.66 -5.50 -6.16
N TYR A 14 12.75 -6.79 -5.90
CA TYR A 14 12.76 -7.36 -4.55
C TYR A 14 14.18 -7.57 -4.04
N PHE A 15 14.37 -7.35 -2.74
CA PHE A 15 15.61 -7.55 -2.01
C PHE A 15 15.37 -8.29 -0.70
N ALA A 16 16.32 -9.10 -0.28
CA ALA A 16 16.35 -9.68 1.06
C ALA A 16 17.78 -9.94 1.55
N PRO A 17 17.98 -10.14 2.86
CA PRO A 17 19.26 -10.61 3.39
C PRO A 17 19.70 -11.87 2.66
N LYS A 18 20.99 -11.94 2.30
CA LYS A 18 21.55 -13.12 1.62
C LYS A 18 21.31 -14.43 2.37
N SER A 19 21.25 -14.37 3.69
CA SER A 19 20.94 -15.52 4.55
C SER A 19 19.55 -16.11 4.32
N LEU A 20 18.57 -15.32 3.82
CA LEU A 20 17.23 -15.82 3.50
C LEU A 20 17.24 -16.75 2.29
N CYS A 21 18.15 -16.52 1.35
CA CYS A 21 18.30 -17.35 0.15
C CYS A 21 19.15 -18.60 0.40
N ALA A 22 19.73 -18.76 1.59
CA ALA A 22 20.56 -19.90 1.93
C ALA A 22 19.70 -21.12 2.33
N ASN A 23 19.90 -22.25 1.63
CA ASN A 23 19.39 -23.61 1.87
C ASN A 23 18.04 -23.77 2.61
N GLY A 24 16.97 -24.01 1.85
CA GLY A 24 15.71 -24.61 2.35
C GLY A 24 14.45 -23.79 2.05
N ASN A 25 14.59 -22.48 1.79
CA ASN A 25 13.47 -21.62 1.43
C ASN A 25 13.16 -21.73 -0.07
N SER A 26 12.04 -22.36 -0.42
CA SER A 26 11.63 -22.53 -1.83
C SER A 26 11.00 -21.29 -2.46
N VAL A 27 10.59 -20.33 -1.61
CA VAL A 27 9.80 -19.15 -2.01
C VAL A 27 10.69 -18.04 -2.54
N TRP A 28 11.79 -17.75 -1.85
CA TRP A 28 12.67 -16.62 -2.17
C TRP A 28 14.00 -17.10 -2.72
N LYS A 29 14.23 -16.85 -4.01
CA LYS A 29 15.45 -17.24 -4.71
C LYS A 29 16.22 -16.01 -5.14
N GLU A 30 17.54 -16.05 -4.97
CA GLU A 30 18.44 -15.02 -5.49
C GLU A 30 18.31 -14.93 -7.02
N ARG A 31 18.21 -13.71 -7.53
CA ARG A 31 18.24 -13.42 -8.97
C ARG A 31 19.69 -13.43 -9.43
N THR A 32 19.95 -14.17 -10.51
CA THR A 32 21.31 -14.33 -11.07
C THR A 32 21.60 -13.38 -12.23
N ASP A 33 20.59 -12.67 -12.73
CA ASP A 33 20.72 -11.78 -13.88
C ASP A 33 21.10 -10.36 -13.44
N ASP A 34 22.00 -9.71 -14.20
CA ASP A 34 22.53 -8.38 -13.90
C ASP A 34 21.49 -7.26 -14.10
N ILE A 35 20.62 -7.01 -13.12
CA ILE A 35 19.86 -5.75 -13.06
C ILE A 35 20.69 -4.70 -12.31
N LYS A 36 21.18 -3.73 -13.08
CA LYS A 36 21.98 -2.62 -12.57
C LYS A 36 21.10 -1.53 -11.96
N LEU A 37 20.90 -1.58 -10.65
CA LEU A 37 20.48 -0.42 -9.87
C LEU A 37 21.69 0.50 -9.67
N ASN A 38 21.92 1.43 -10.60
CA ASN A 38 23.06 2.37 -10.56
C ASN A 38 22.82 3.59 -9.64
N GLN A 39 21.83 3.51 -8.75
CA GLN A 39 21.36 4.65 -7.95
C GLN A 39 21.48 4.34 -6.47
N HIS A 40 21.73 5.39 -5.68
CA HIS A 40 21.63 5.32 -4.23
C HIS A 40 20.18 5.51 -3.82
N VAL A 41 19.71 4.69 -2.88
CA VAL A 41 18.30 4.67 -2.48
C VAL A 41 18.18 4.82 -0.98
N ILE A 42 17.36 5.78 -0.53
CA ILE A 42 16.93 5.89 0.86
C ILE A 42 15.50 5.41 0.94
N PHE A 43 15.27 4.42 1.79
CA PHE A 43 13.96 3.97 2.16
C PHE A 43 13.51 4.67 3.43
N VAL A 44 12.24 5.07 3.42
CA VAL A 44 11.57 5.74 4.51
C VAL A 44 10.22 5.07 4.69
N THR A 45 10.01 4.45 5.84
CA THR A 45 8.70 3.93 6.22
C THR A 45 8.22 4.66 7.47
N ALA A 46 6.91 4.94 7.55
CA ALA A 46 6.31 5.40 8.78
C ALA A 46 5.85 4.17 9.55
N PHE A 47 6.40 3.96 10.76
CA PHE A 47 6.10 2.77 11.54
C PHE A 47 5.34 3.14 12.81
N SER A 48 4.37 2.30 13.16
CA SER A 48 3.93 2.15 14.54
C SER A 48 3.26 0.80 14.67
N CYS A 49 3.72 0.04 15.67
CA CYS A 49 3.28 -1.33 15.96
C CYS A 49 1.81 -1.44 16.38
N ASP A 50 1.15 -0.31 16.68
CA ASP A 50 -0.19 -0.28 17.27
C ASP A 50 -1.25 0.28 16.32
N LEU A 51 -0.90 0.51 15.06
CA LEU A 51 -1.82 1.12 14.10
C LEU A 51 -2.66 0.11 13.35
N THR A 52 -3.93 0.46 13.18
CA THR A 52 -4.79 -0.12 12.16
C THR A 52 -4.21 0.15 10.77
N PHE A 53 -4.54 -0.72 9.79
CA PHE A 53 -4.20 -0.52 8.38
C PHE A 53 -4.54 0.89 7.87
N ALA A 54 -5.61 1.48 8.42
CA ALA A 54 -6.08 2.78 8.04
C ALA A 54 -5.19 3.94 8.49
N GLU A 55 -4.72 3.87 9.73
CA GLU A 55 -3.77 4.85 10.27
C GLU A 55 -2.42 4.77 9.56
N ASN A 56 -1.97 3.56 9.19
CA ASN A 56 -0.74 3.38 8.40
C ASN A 56 -0.82 4.12 7.05
N ILE A 57 -1.95 4.02 6.34
CA ILE A 57 -2.12 4.70 5.05
C ILE A 57 -2.23 6.22 5.21
N TRP A 58 -2.93 6.70 6.24
CA TRP A 58 -2.98 8.14 6.52
C TRP A 58 -1.57 8.69 6.82
N ARG A 59 -0.78 7.99 7.64
CA ARG A 59 0.61 8.38 7.92
C ARG A 59 1.49 8.31 6.67
N ASN A 60 1.32 7.29 5.83
CA ASN A 60 2.03 7.21 4.55
C ASN A 60 1.68 8.38 3.62
N SER A 61 0.44 8.87 3.61
CA SER A 61 0.07 10.09 2.88
C SER A 61 0.82 11.32 3.39
N LYS A 62 0.89 11.51 4.72
CA LYS A 62 1.66 12.60 5.34
C LYS A 62 3.16 12.47 5.06
N LEU A 63 3.68 11.25 5.13
CA LEU A 63 5.08 10.96 4.84
C LEU A 63 5.41 11.29 3.39
N LYS A 64 4.53 10.95 2.44
CA LYS A 64 4.71 11.31 1.03
C LYS A 64 4.85 12.82 0.85
N SER A 65 3.95 13.63 1.42
CA SER A 65 4.06 15.10 1.37
C SER A 65 5.36 15.61 2.02
N LEU A 66 5.80 15.01 3.12
CA LEU A 66 7.09 15.34 3.73
C LEU A 66 8.24 15.07 2.75
N LEU A 67 8.27 13.91 2.11
CA LEU A 67 9.31 13.53 1.15
C LEU A 67 9.27 14.40 -0.11
N GLU A 68 8.08 14.79 -0.57
CA GLU A 68 7.91 15.74 -1.67
C GLU A 68 8.48 17.12 -1.32
N SER A 69 8.32 17.58 -0.07
CA SER A 69 8.97 18.82 0.41
C SER A 69 10.50 18.73 0.46
N PHE A 70 11.03 17.51 0.48
CA PHE A 70 12.45 17.24 0.41
C PHE A 70 12.93 17.01 -1.01
N SER A 71 12.03 16.78 -1.97
CA SER A 71 12.38 16.50 -3.36
C SER A 71 12.72 17.79 -4.12
N SER A 72 13.79 17.75 -4.91
CA SER A 72 14.15 18.80 -5.87
C SER A 72 14.26 18.15 -7.25
N LYS A 73 14.43 18.97 -8.31
CA LYS A 73 14.58 18.47 -9.69
C LYS A 73 15.59 17.32 -9.77
N GLY A 74 15.18 16.19 -10.34
CA GLY A 74 16.03 15.01 -10.57
C GLY A 74 15.92 13.88 -9.54
N ARG A 75 14.96 13.96 -8.60
CA ARG A 75 14.69 12.89 -7.62
C ARG A 75 13.37 12.19 -7.93
N THR A 76 13.34 10.88 -7.68
CA THR A 76 12.14 10.07 -7.84
C THR A 76 11.71 9.54 -6.47
N ILE A 77 10.45 9.77 -6.11
CA ILE A 77 9.80 9.10 -4.98
C ILE A 77 9.08 7.89 -5.54
N ILE A 78 9.40 6.72 -4.99
CA ILE A 78 8.84 5.43 -5.41
C ILE A 78 8.14 4.83 -4.21
N THR A 79 6.99 4.21 -4.42
CA THR A 79 6.35 3.42 -3.37
C THR A 79 7.20 2.18 -3.07
N THR A 80 7.26 1.78 -1.82
CA THR A 80 7.96 0.55 -1.43
C THR A 80 7.04 -0.32 -0.61
N VAL A 81 7.27 -1.62 -0.69
CA VAL A 81 6.67 -2.59 0.23
C VAL A 81 7.77 -3.30 0.99
N SER A 82 7.56 -3.53 2.27
CA SER A 82 8.42 -4.35 3.11
C SER A 82 7.56 -5.33 3.89
N PHE A 83 8.07 -6.54 4.08
CA PHE A 83 7.34 -7.57 4.79
C PHE A 83 8.32 -8.48 5.50
N ASN A 84 7.96 -8.87 6.71
CA ASN A 84 8.68 -9.94 7.39
C ASN A 84 8.15 -11.28 6.87
N VAL A 85 9.07 -12.22 6.77
CA VAL A 85 8.80 -13.63 6.51
C VAL A 85 9.30 -14.48 7.67
N ASP A 86 8.64 -15.60 7.91
CA ASP A 86 9.12 -16.61 8.86
C ASP A 86 10.26 -17.45 8.25
N ASP A 87 10.68 -18.50 8.97
CA ASP A 87 11.75 -19.41 8.52
C ASP A 87 11.35 -20.24 7.28
N SER A 88 10.05 -20.41 7.02
CA SER A 88 9.53 -21.07 5.83
C SER A 88 9.50 -20.16 4.59
N GLY A 89 9.58 -18.84 4.80
CA GLY A 89 9.44 -17.82 3.76
C GLY A 89 8.02 -17.27 3.61
N GLU A 90 7.09 -17.74 4.43
CA GLU A 90 5.73 -17.23 4.46
C GLU A 90 5.67 -15.84 5.09
N GLN A 91 4.84 -14.98 4.52
CA GLN A 91 4.70 -13.60 4.94
C GLN A 91 3.96 -13.51 6.28
N ILE A 92 4.58 -12.82 7.25
CA ILE A 92 4.01 -12.58 8.59
C ILE A 92 3.61 -11.13 8.83
N SER A 93 4.13 -10.18 8.04
CA SER A 93 3.76 -8.77 8.15
C SER A 93 3.75 -8.09 6.78
N TYR A 94 3.22 -6.87 6.72
CA TYR A 94 3.25 -6.04 5.51
C TYR A 94 3.29 -4.57 5.92
N GLU A 95 4.16 -3.82 5.28
CA GLU A 95 4.36 -2.40 5.50
C GLU A 95 4.59 -1.72 4.16
N GLU A 96 3.89 -0.61 3.94
CA GLU A 96 4.12 0.27 2.80
C GLU A 96 4.97 1.44 3.24
N GLY A 97 5.80 1.95 2.33
CA GLY A 97 6.59 3.14 2.55
C GLY A 97 7.02 3.77 1.24
N PHE A 98 8.12 4.49 1.28
CA PHE A 98 8.67 5.19 0.13
C PHE A 98 10.17 5.03 0.02
N ALA A 99 10.67 5.01 -1.21
CA ALA A 99 12.05 5.14 -1.55
C ALA A 99 12.29 6.49 -2.24
N LEU A 100 13.33 7.18 -1.82
CA LEU A 100 13.93 8.32 -2.51
C LEU A 100 15.16 7.83 -3.25
N MET A 101 15.11 7.90 -4.58
CA MET A 101 16.23 7.53 -5.44
C MET A 101 16.98 8.77 -5.93
N SER A 102 18.31 8.72 -5.87
CA SER A 102 19.19 9.76 -6.40
C SER A 102 20.44 9.16 -7.04
N ASN A 103 20.93 9.80 -8.10
CA ASN A 103 22.20 9.46 -8.75
C ASN A 103 23.41 9.96 -7.95
N SER A 104 23.21 10.78 -6.92
CA SER A 104 24.29 11.39 -6.13
C SER A 104 24.27 10.90 -4.69
N ARG A 105 25.37 10.30 -4.25
CA ARG A 105 25.56 9.89 -2.85
C ARG A 105 25.52 11.07 -1.89
N GLU A 106 26.08 12.22 -2.29
CA GLU A 106 26.05 13.44 -1.48
C GLU A 106 24.61 13.94 -1.28
N ASP A 107 23.77 13.79 -2.30
CA ASP A 107 22.38 14.18 -2.25
C ASP A 107 21.56 13.29 -1.31
N VAL A 108 21.77 11.98 -1.41
CA VAL A 108 21.27 10.97 -0.47
C VAL A 108 21.67 11.33 0.96
N GLU A 109 22.94 11.65 1.22
CA GLU A 109 23.40 12.03 2.56
C GLU A 109 22.68 13.28 3.08
N LYS A 110 22.51 14.32 2.26
CA LYS A 110 21.77 15.54 2.64
C LYS A 110 20.33 15.24 3.02
N ILE A 111 19.64 14.40 2.24
CA ILE A 111 18.26 13.98 2.51
C ILE A 111 18.19 13.20 3.82
N LYS A 112 19.09 12.24 4.01
CA LYS A 112 19.19 11.44 5.23
C LYS A 112 19.34 12.35 6.45
N GLN A 113 20.24 13.33 6.41
CA GLN A 113 20.42 14.28 7.52
C GLN A 113 19.15 15.11 7.79
N ARG A 114 18.42 15.53 6.75
CA ARG A 114 17.13 16.24 6.91
C ARG A 114 16.07 15.36 7.55
N LEU A 115 15.96 14.09 7.13
CA LEU A 115 15.03 13.12 7.71
C LEU A 115 15.37 12.78 9.16
N LEU A 116 16.65 12.58 9.48
CA LEU A 116 17.12 12.38 10.85
C LEU A 116 16.83 13.60 11.74
N THR A 117 17.05 14.81 11.22
CA THR A 117 16.70 16.06 11.93
C THR A 117 15.19 16.16 12.17
N TRP A 118 14.37 15.83 11.17
CA TRP A 118 12.91 15.77 11.32
C TRP A 118 12.49 14.73 12.37
N LYS A 119 13.13 13.55 12.38
CA LYS A 119 12.89 12.48 13.36
C LYS A 119 13.18 12.91 14.80
N LEU A 120 14.03 13.91 15.02
CA LEU A 120 14.35 14.42 16.37
C LEU A 120 13.40 15.52 16.86
N LYS A 121 12.44 15.96 16.04
CA LYS A 121 11.48 17.00 16.44
C LYS A 121 10.55 16.50 17.55
N PRO A 122 10.34 17.28 18.63
CA PRO A 122 9.49 16.89 19.75
C PRO A 122 7.99 16.88 19.40
N ASP A 123 7.60 17.65 18.38
CA ASP A 123 6.22 17.82 17.89
C ASP A 123 5.87 16.89 16.71
N LYS A 124 6.70 15.88 16.44
CA LYS A 124 6.41 14.93 15.35
C LYS A 124 5.16 14.09 15.67
N GLU A 125 4.28 13.96 14.69
CA GLU A 125 3.05 13.17 14.81
C GLU A 125 3.30 11.65 14.82
N TYR A 126 4.43 11.20 14.26
CA TYR A 126 4.80 9.79 14.14
C TYR A 126 6.32 9.61 14.00
N ASP A 127 6.79 8.39 14.28
CA ASP A 127 8.19 8.04 14.03
C ASP A 127 8.38 7.48 12.62
N ILE A 128 9.59 7.66 12.08
CA ILE A 128 9.98 7.13 10.78
C ILE A 128 11.15 6.18 10.91
N TYR A 129 11.17 5.15 10.09
CA TYR A 129 12.24 4.17 10.01
C TYR A 129 13.01 4.44 8.73
N LEU A 130 14.32 4.56 8.88
CA LEU A 130 15.22 4.92 7.79
C LEU A 130 16.18 3.78 7.53
N PHE A 131 16.31 3.39 6.27
CA PHE A 131 17.41 2.57 5.83
C PHE A 131 17.92 3.00 4.46
N GLU A 132 19.22 2.79 4.23
CA GLU A 132 19.89 3.09 2.97
C GLU A 132 20.22 1.78 2.28
N LEU A 133 19.92 1.72 0.98
CA LEU A 133 20.38 0.68 0.08
C LEU A 133 21.46 1.28 -0.81
N TYR A 134 22.63 0.67 -0.79
CA TYR A 134 23.76 1.10 -1.60
C TYR A 134 24.48 -0.09 -2.22
N LEU A 135 25.17 0.18 -3.32
CA LEU A 135 25.99 -0.78 -4.05
C LEU A 135 27.48 -0.52 -3.72
N GLU A 136 28.18 -1.55 -3.29
CA GLU A 136 29.63 -1.51 -3.01
C GLU A 136 30.25 -2.81 -3.52
N GLU A 137 31.31 -2.73 -4.33
CA GLU A 137 32.00 -3.90 -4.90
C GLU A 137 31.05 -4.92 -5.59
N ASN A 138 30.04 -4.43 -6.32
CA ASN A 138 28.98 -5.23 -6.96
C ASN A 138 28.07 -6.01 -6.00
N LYS A 139 28.03 -5.64 -4.71
CA LYS A 139 27.12 -6.21 -3.71
C LYS A 139 26.21 -5.13 -3.15
N PHE A 140 24.95 -5.47 -2.96
CA PHE A 140 23.99 -4.58 -2.31
C PHE A 140 24.08 -4.71 -0.80
N PHE A 141 24.01 -3.57 -0.12
CA PHE A 141 23.99 -3.50 1.32
C PHE A 141 22.83 -2.66 1.80
N LYS A 142 22.16 -3.14 2.85
CA LYS A 142 21.14 -2.40 3.59
C LYS A 142 21.74 -1.92 4.91
N LEU A 143 21.59 -0.62 5.20
CA LEU A 143 22.02 0.01 6.45
C LEU A 143 20.83 0.68 7.15
N SER A 144 20.47 0.18 8.34
CA SER A 144 19.38 0.75 9.15
C SER A 144 19.88 1.83 10.12
N PHE A 145 19.12 2.91 10.28
CA PHE A 145 19.50 4.08 11.09
C PHE A 145 18.69 4.29 12.38
N ASN A 146 18.05 3.24 12.89
CA ASN A 146 17.11 3.37 14.02
C ASN A 146 17.77 3.30 15.41
N SER A 147 19.09 3.14 15.52
CA SER A 147 19.78 3.12 16.82
C SER A 147 21.22 3.61 16.71
N ASN A 148 21.85 3.94 17.85
CA ASN A 148 23.26 4.34 17.97
C ASN A 148 24.27 3.31 17.42
N LYS A 149 23.81 2.16 16.92
CA LYS A 149 24.60 1.17 16.18
C LYS A 149 23.97 0.96 14.80
N SER A 150 24.67 1.39 13.77
CA SER A 150 24.34 1.09 12.38
C SER A 150 25.09 -0.18 11.97
N LYS A 151 24.38 -1.20 11.49
CA LYS A 151 24.96 -2.44 10.96
C LYS A 151 24.51 -2.61 9.53
N ALA A 152 25.48 -2.64 8.60
CA ALA A 152 25.23 -3.00 7.23
C ALA A 152 25.00 -4.52 7.13
N ILE A 153 24.00 -4.92 6.37
CA ILE A 153 23.75 -6.32 6.02
C ILE A 153 23.82 -6.47 4.50
N GLU A 154 24.49 -7.52 4.03
CA GLU A 154 24.47 -7.87 2.60
C GLU A 154 23.05 -8.33 2.23
N VAL A 155 22.51 -7.71 1.18
CA VAL A 155 21.22 -8.07 0.59
C VAL A 155 21.43 -8.48 -0.86
N VAL A 156 20.54 -9.32 -1.36
CA VAL A 156 20.57 -9.81 -2.73
C VAL A 156 19.24 -9.48 -3.40
N GLN A 157 19.27 -9.27 -4.72
CA GLN A 157 18.05 -9.17 -5.50
C GLN A 157 17.38 -10.54 -5.58
N LEU A 158 16.05 -10.56 -5.55
CA LEU A 158 15.26 -11.80 -5.62
C LEU A 158 14.62 -11.95 -6.99
N GLN A 159 14.38 -13.20 -7.38
CA GLN A 159 13.47 -13.52 -8.47
C GLN A 159 12.08 -12.99 -8.14
N GLN A 160 11.37 -12.53 -9.17
CA GLN A 160 10.02 -12.03 -8.99
C GLN A 160 9.11 -13.17 -8.50
N PRO A 161 8.34 -12.98 -7.41
CA PRO A 161 7.40 -13.99 -6.96
C PRO A 161 6.25 -14.12 -7.96
N HIS A 162 5.66 -15.32 -8.05
CA HIS A 162 4.51 -15.58 -8.93
C HIS A 162 3.29 -14.71 -8.61
N CYS A 163 3.14 -14.30 -7.36
CA CYS A 163 2.09 -13.40 -6.90
C CYS A 163 2.73 -12.29 -6.07
N HIS A 164 2.28 -11.05 -6.27
CA HIS A 164 2.78 -9.92 -5.50
C HIS A 164 2.37 -10.07 -4.02
N PRO A 165 3.29 -9.88 -3.04
CA PRO A 165 3.03 -10.11 -1.61
C PRO A 165 1.84 -9.36 -1.01
N ALA A 166 1.50 -8.17 -1.55
CA ALA A 166 0.27 -7.46 -1.19
C ALA A 166 -1.03 -8.26 -1.43
N TYR A 167 -0.98 -9.35 -2.20
CA TYR A 167 -2.13 -10.24 -2.44
C TYR A 167 -1.99 -11.61 -1.78
N ALA A 168 -0.92 -11.84 -1.00
CA ALA A 168 -0.67 -13.12 -0.35
C ALA A 168 -1.64 -13.39 0.82
N SER A 169 -2.18 -12.36 1.45
CA SER A 169 -3.17 -12.49 2.52
C SER A 169 -4.37 -11.58 2.33
N ARG A 170 -5.51 -11.96 2.93
CA ARG A 170 -6.73 -11.16 2.92
C ARG A 170 -6.57 -9.81 3.63
N ASP A 171 -5.65 -9.75 4.60
CA ASP A 171 -5.44 -8.56 5.42
C ASP A 171 -4.53 -7.54 4.73
N THR A 172 -3.68 -7.99 3.80
CA THR A 172 -2.81 -7.13 2.98
C THR A 172 -3.44 -6.76 1.65
N ASN A 173 -4.47 -7.50 1.22
CA ASN A 173 -5.16 -7.25 -0.03
C ASN A 173 -5.91 -5.90 0.01
N SER A 174 -5.85 -5.19 -1.11
CA SER A 174 -6.65 -3.99 -1.41
C SER A 174 -8.17 -4.22 -1.47
N VAL A 175 -8.62 -5.48 -1.49
CA VAL A 175 -10.02 -5.88 -1.49
C VAL A 175 -10.53 -6.03 -0.05
N TYR A 176 -11.67 -5.42 0.25
CA TYR A 176 -12.37 -5.63 1.51
C TYR A 176 -13.18 -6.91 1.46
N HIS A 177 -12.84 -7.87 2.33
CA HIS A 177 -13.52 -9.18 2.39
C HIS A 177 -14.67 -9.22 3.40
N ASN A 178 -14.83 -8.20 4.25
CA ASN A 178 -15.91 -8.07 5.20
C ASN A 178 -16.16 -6.60 5.56
N ILE A 179 -17.36 -6.33 6.06
CA ILE A 179 -17.78 -4.97 6.46
C ILE A 179 -17.03 -4.46 7.69
N THR A 180 -16.57 -5.35 8.58
CA THR A 180 -15.76 -4.97 9.75
C THR A 180 -14.50 -4.22 9.36
N ARG A 181 -13.81 -4.65 8.29
CA ARG A 181 -12.61 -3.99 7.78
C ARG A 181 -12.93 -2.64 7.12
N VAL A 182 -14.07 -2.54 6.44
CA VAL A 182 -14.56 -1.26 5.90
C VAL A 182 -14.82 -0.28 7.04
N ASN A 183 -15.50 -0.71 8.09
CA ASN A 183 -15.79 0.10 9.27
C ASN A 183 -14.51 0.56 9.99
N ALA A 184 -13.55 -0.33 10.21
CA ALA A 184 -12.26 0.03 10.82
C ALA A 184 -11.53 1.14 10.04
N VAL A 185 -11.64 1.13 8.70
CA VAL A 185 -11.11 2.22 7.88
C VAL A 185 -11.90 3.50 8.11
N LEU A 186 -13.23 3.45 8.03
CA LEU A 186 -14.06 4.64 8.23
C LEU A 186 -13.91 5.24 9.64
N ASP A 187 -13.65 4.43 10.67
CA ASP A 187 -13.39 4.89 12.04
C ASP A 187 -12.12 5.75 12.13
N ALA A 188 -11.06 5.38 11.41
CA ALA A 188 -9.84 6.18 11.34
C ALA A 188 -10.05 7.55 10.66
N PHE A 189 -11.12 7.70 9.87
CA PHE A 189 -11.51 8.95 9.21
C PHE A 189 -12.81 9.56 9.78
N GLN A 190 -13.23 9.17 10.99
CA GLN A 190 -14.49 9.61 11.60
C GLN A 190 -14.66 11.12 11.75
N ASN A 191 -13.56 11.88 11.71
CA ASN A 191 -13.58 13.33 11.84
C ASN A 191 -14.09 14.04 10.58
N PHE A 192 -14.08 13.37 9.42
CA PHE A 192 -14.53 13.94 8.15
C PHE A 192 -16.06 13.93 8.03
N ASP A 193 -16.63 15.01 7.54
CA ASP A 193 -18.09 15.18 7.52
C ASP A 193 -18.76 14.23 6.53
N GLU A 194 -18.15 14.02 5.37
CA GLU A 194 -18.56 13.03 4.37
C GLU A 194 -18.52 11.59 4.90
N VAL A 195 -17.64 11.28 5.83
CA VAL A 195 -17.58 9.96 6.48
C VAL A 195 -18.71 9.79 7.49
N LYS A 196 -19.01 10.83 8.28
CA LYS A 196 -20.17 10.84 9.19
C LYS A 196 -21.48 10.69 8.43
N GLU A 197 -21.62 11.41 7.32
CA GLU A 197 -22.81 11.33 6.47
C GLU A 197 -22.97 9.94 5.84
N LEU A 198 -21.90 9.39 5.26
CA LEU A 198 -21.90 8.04 4.69
C LEU A 198 -22.36 7.01 5.72
N ARG A 199 -21.78 7.04 6.93
CA ARG A 199 -22.16 6.12 8.02
C ARG A 199 -23.63 6.24 8.37
N LYS A 200 -24.13 7.46 8.55
CA LYS A 200 -25.55 7.70 8.87
C LYS A 200 -26.48 7.10 7.82
N ILE A 201 -26.15 7.25 6.52
CA ILE A 201 -26.92 6.65 5.43
C ILE A 201 -26.86 5.13 5.56
N CYS A 202 -25.67 4.53 5.61
CA CYS A 202 -25.52 3.07 5.64
C CYS A 202 -26.14 2.41 6.88
N ASP A 203 -25.98 2.99 8.06
CA ASP A 203 -26.56 2.48 9.30
C ASP A 203 -28.09 2.45 9.23
N SER A 204 -28.71 3.44 8.59
CA SER A 204 -30.17 3.44 8.38
C SER A 204 -30.65 2.28 7.49
N TYR A 205 -29.88 1.90 6.47
CA TYR A 205 -30.23 0.78 5.59
C TYR A 205 -29.96 -0.59 6.23
N ILE A 206 -28.87 -0.74 6.98
CA ILE A 206 -28.48 -2.03 7.60
C ILE A 206 -29.47 -2.42 8.71
N LEU A 207 -29.95 -1.45 9.50
CA LEU A 207 -30.92 -1.70 10.56
C LEU A 207 -32.32 -2.06 10.05
N GLU A 208 -32.62 -1.79 8.78
CA GLU A 208 -33.93 -1.97 8.18
C GLU A 208 -34.08 -3.30 7.40
N GLN A 209 -33.02 -4.10 7.25
CA GLN A 209 -33.07 -5.33 6.45
C GLN A 209 -32.96 -6.63 7.26
N GLU A 210 -33.95 -7.51 7.11
CA GLU A 210 -33.78 -8.94 7.37
C GLU A 210 -33.03 -9.58 6.19
N PHE A 211 -31.83 -10.08 6.44
CA PHE A 211 -31.03 -10.79 5.44
C PHE A 211 -31.70 -12.11 5.07
N THR A 212 -32.47 -12.11 3.98
CA THR A 212 -32.98 -13.34 3.36
C THR A 212 -31.98 -13.85 2.34
N THR A 213 -31.88 -15.17 2.20
CA THR A 213 -31.03 -15.78 1.17
C THR A 213 -31.46 -15.27 -0.20
N PRO A 214 -30.56 -14.68 -1.01
CA PRO A 214 -30.96 -14.09 -2.27
C PRO A 214 -31.60 -15.14 -3.19
N ILE A 215 -32.84 -14.89 -3.58
CA ILE A 215 -33.68 -15.78 -4.41
C ILE A 215 -33.26 -15.70 -5.89
N HIS A 216 -32.52 -14.66 -6.27
CA HIS A 216 -32.12 -14.38 -7.65
C HIS A 216 -30.60 -14.32 -7.83
N PRO A 217 -30.07 -14.79 -8.97
CA PRO A 217 -28.65 -14.69 -9.27
C PRO A 217 -28.21 -13.23 -9.40
N VAL A 218 -27.06 -12.90 -8.80
CA VAL A 218 -26.41 -11.60 -8.95
C VAL A 218 -25.33 -11.73 -10.02
N VAL A 219 -25.38 -10.84 -11.02
CA VAL A 219 -24.36 -10.76 -12.08
C VAL A 219 -23.61 -9.45 -11.93
N VAL A 220 -22.29 -9.55 -11.76
CA VAL A 220 -21.39 -8.41 -11.60
C VAL A 220 -20.60 -8.21 -12.91
N ILE A 221 -20.66 -7.00 -13.48
CA ILE A 221 -19.95 -6.63 -14.72
C ILE A 221 -18.82 -5.66 -14.35
N GLU A 222 -17.59 -6.16 -14.39
CA GLU A 222 -16.37 -5.43 -14.03
C GLU A 222 -15.42 -5.25 -15.21
N GLY A 223 -14.55 -4.25 -15.14
CA GLY A 223 -13.54 -3.98 -16.18
C GLY A 223 -12.99 -2.56 -16.15
N LEU A 224 -12.07 -2.25 -17.05
CA LEU A 224 -11.45 -0.92 -17.16
C LEU A 224 -12.46 0.17 -17.56
N ASP A 225 -12.17 1.42 -17.23
CA ASP A 225 -13.02 2.55 -17.60
C ASP A 225 -13.07 2.77 -19.11
N GLY A 226 -14.20 3.29 -19.59
CA GLY A 226 -14.42 3.54 -21.02
C GLY A 226 -14.66 2.28 -21.87
N THR A 227 -14.71 1.08 -21.29
CA THR A 227 -14.92 -0.19 -22.03
C THR A 227 -16.39 -0.51 -22.35
N GLY A 228 -17.32 0.44 -22.13
CA GLY A 228 -18.74 0.25 -22.44
C GLY A 228 -19.53 -0.58 -21.42
N LYS A 229 -19.01 -0.77 -20.20
CA LYS A 229 -19.67 -1.53 -19.11
C LYS A 229 -21.11 -1.10 -18.89
N THR A 230 -21.37 0.21 -18.76
CA THR A 230 -22.72 0.75 -18.54
C THR A 230 -23.69 0.37 -19.66
N THR A 231 -23.27 0.53 -20.92
CA THR A 231 -24.07 0.15 -22.10
C THR A 231 -24.37 -1.34 -22.12
N LEU A 232 -23.38 -2.18 -21.78
CA LEU A 232 -23.58 -3.62 -21.68
C LEU A 232 -24.56 -3.98 -20.55
N THR A 233 -24.37 -3.41 -19.36
CA THR A 233 -25.24 -3.65 -18.20
C THR A 233 -26.69 -3.24 -18.49
N GLU A 234 -26.90 -2.08 -19.11
CA GLU A 234 -28.23 -1.62 -19.54
C GLU A 234 -28.86 -2.58 -20.54
N SER A 235 -28.12 -3.03 -21.56
CA SER A 235 -28.63 -3.98 -22.54
C SER A 235 -28.96 -5.34 -21.92
N VAL A 236 -28.14 -5.83 -20.99
CA VAL A 236 -28.38 -7.10 -20.29
C VAL A 236 -29.62 -6.98 -19.42
N ALA A 237 -29.71 -5.93 -18.60
CA ALA A 237 -30.85 -5.69 -17.72
C ALA A 237 -32.18 -5.60 -18.48
N GLN A 238 -32.19 -4.88 -19.62
CA GLN A 238 -33.38 -4.80 -20.49
C GLN A 238 -33.77 -6.16 -21.09
N LYS A 239 -32.80 -6.95 -21.57
CA LYS A 239 -33.08 -8.25 -22.21
C LYS A 239 -33.51 -9.33 -21.22
N THR A 240 -33.06 -9.25 -19.98
CA THR A 240 -33.39 -10.23 -18.93
C THR A 240 -34.48 -9.75 -17.97
N ASN A 241 -34.98 -8.52 -18.16
CA ASN A 241 -35.88 -7.85 -17.22
C ASN A 241 -35.32 -7.83 -15.78
N ALA A 242 -33.99 -7.69 -15.66
CA ALA A 242 -33.31 -7.66 -14.38
C ALA A 242 -33.22 -6.23 -13.83
N THR A 243 -33.14 -6.12 -12.50
CA THR A 243 -32.87 -4.85 -11.83
C THR A 243 -31.41 -4.46 -12.04
N MET A 244 -31.18 -3.26 -12.58
CA MET A 244 -29.84 -2.70 -12.71
C MET A 244 -29.46 -1.97 -11.42
N LEU A 245 -28.35 -2.39 -10.81
CA LEU A 245 -27.72 -1.70 -9.67
C LEU A 245 -26.45 -0.98 -10.17
N LYS A 246 -26.15 0.18 -9.59
CA LYS A 246 -24.96 0.98 -9.90
C LYS A 246 -24.02 0.99 -8.71
N SER A 247 -22.71 1.10 -8.99
CA SER A 247 -21.68 1.36 -7.99
C SER A 247 -21.05 2.74 -8.26
N PRO A 248 -21.07 3.68 -7.29
CA PRO A 248 -21.78 3.57 -6.02
C PRO A 248 -23.32 3.64 -6.22
N PRO A 249 -24.13 3.22 -5.24
CA PRO A 249 -25.59 3.34 -5.31
C PRO A 249 -26.04 4.80 -5.23
N GLU A 250 -27.23 5.10 -5.78
CA GLU A 250 -27.77 6.47 -5.88
C GLU A 250 -27.85 7.19 -4.53
N CYS A 251 -28.14 6.47 -3.43
CA CYS A 251 -28.26 7.03 -2.09
C CYS A 251 -26.96 7.64 -1.53
N ILE A 252 -25.80 7.27 -2.08
CA ILE A 252 -24.50 7.83 -1.66
C ILE A 252 -23.73 8.45 -2.83
N MET A 253 -24.33 8.53 -4.03
CA MET A 253 -23.68 9.01 -5.25
C MET A 253 -23.18 10.45 -5.12
N HIS A 254 -23.90 11.29 -4.38
CA HIS A 254 -23.52 12.69 -4.15
C HIS A 254 -22.20 12.84 -3.37
N LEU A 255 -21.82 11.82 -2.59
CA LEU A 255 -20.56 11.81 -1.83
C LEU A 255 -19.35 11.42 -2.71
N ARG A 256 -19.58 10.84 -3.91
CA ARG A 256 -18.53 10.28 -4.75
C ARG A 256 -17.38 11.26 -5.00
N LYS A 257 -17.69 12.51 -5.36
CA LYS A 257 -16.66 13.51 -5.68
C LYS A 257 -15.75 13.81 -4.49
N MET A 258 -16.29 13.81 -3.27
CA MET A 258 -15.52 14.01 -2.04
C MET A 258 -14.60 12.80 -1.81
N PHE A 259 -15.16 11.58 -1.84
CA PHE A 259 -14.39 10.36 -1.64
C PHE A 259 -13.33 10.10 -2.70
N ASP A 260 -13.60 10.43 -3.96
CA ASP A 260 -12.64 10.32 -5.06
C ASP A 260 -11.42 11.24 -4.88
N SER A 261 -11.55 12.30 -4.08
CA SER A 261 -10.47 13.24 -3.75
C SER A 261 -9.58 12.80 -2.57
N HIS A 262 -10.00 11.78 -1.81
CA HIS A 262 -9.23 11.27 -0.68
C HIS A 262 -8.18 10.23 -1.09
N CYS A 263 -7.42 9.74 -0.10
CA CYS A 263 -6.49 8.64 -0.31
C CYS A 263 -7.22 7.38 -0.80
N GLN A 264 -6.50 6.53 -1.54
CA GLN A 264 -7.07 5.33 -2.17
C GLN A 264 -7.81 4.43 -1.17
N LEU A 265 -7.35 4.38 0.08
CA LEU A 265 -7.98 3.61 1.13
C LEU A 265 -9.40 4.07 1.43
N LEU A 266 -9.57 5.33 1.80
CA LEU A 266 -10.88 5.87 2.15
C LEU A 266 -11.83 5.82 0.95
N ARG A 267 -11.30 6.09 -0.25
CA ARG A 267 -12.03 5.93 -1.51
C ARG A 267 -12.52 4.51 -1.70
N ARG A 268 -11.66 3.49 -1.55
CA ARG A 268 -12.03 2.08 -1.71
C ARG A 268 -13.04 1.65 -0.63
N ALA A 269 -12.92 2.13 0.60
CA ALA A 269 -13.89 1.85 1.66
C ALA A 269 -15.29 2.37 1.29
N TYR A 270 -15.39 3.55 0.69
CA TYR A 270 -16.66 4.08 0.18
C TYR A 270 -17.30 3.20 -0.89
N TYR A 271 -16.54 2.80 -1.92
CA TYR A 271 -17.06 1.90 -2.95
C TYR A 271 -17.40 0.51 -2.38
N ALA A 272 -16.60 -0.01 -1.47
CA ALA A 272 -16.85 -1.31 -0.83
C ALA A 272 -18.07 -1.30 0.07
N LEU A 273 -18.39 -0.18 0.73
CA LEU A 273 -19.60 -0.05 1.53
C LEU A 273 -20.87 0.11 0.66
N GLY A 274 -20.73 0.71 -0.52
CA GLY A 274 -21.83 0.86 -1.47
C GLY A 274 -22.19 -0.42 -2.23
N ASN A 275 -21.29 -1.41 -2.25
CA ASN A 275 -21.49 -2.73 -2.86
C ASN A 275 -22.15 -3.70 -1.89
#